data_AF-A0A1J0PDR5-F1
#
_entry.id   AF-A0A1J0PDR5-F1
#
_cell.length_a   1.000
_cell.length_b   1.000
_cell.length_c   1.000
_cell.angle_alpha   90.00
_cell.angle_beta   90.00
_cell.angle_gamma   90.00
#
_symmetry.space_group_name_H-M   'P 1'
#
loop_
_entity.id
_entity.type
_entity.pdbx_description
1 polymer ?
#
loop_
_entity_poly.entity_id
_entity_poly.type
_entity_poly.pdbx_seq_one_letter_code
_entity_poly.pdbx_strand_id
1 'polypeptide(L)'
;MATLSPEQLDSLQVFLKDWLRHSGRTQSDLRRALRAESIKMPALLEELQRLHVEAGLGAVAERLCAIETQWQSEEAVDPLAQLDLDLDALLNEIREGQKS
;
A
#
# COMPACT_ATOMS: atom_id res chain seq x y z
N MET A 1 -2.90 27.36 -4.28
CA MET A 1 -2.67 26.55 -3.07
C MET A 1 -1.17 26.53 -2.78
N ALA A 2 -0.77 26.31 -1.52
CA ALA A 2 0.64 26.34 -1.13
C ALA A 2 1.38 25.09 -1.64
N THR A 3 2.65 25.24 -2.05
CA THR A 3 3.57 24.12 -2.22
C THR A 3 4.18 23.75 -0.87
N LEU A 4 4.67 22.52 -0.71
CA LEU A 4 5.44 22.17 0.47
C LEU A 4 6.79 22.90 0.40
N SER A 5 7.26 23.39 1.54
CA SER A 5 8.60 23.97 1.63
C SER A 5 9.66 22.87 1.51
N PRO A 6 10.92 23.22 1.21
CA PRO A 6 12.03 22.27 1.20
C PRO A 6 12.14 21.47 2.52
N GLU A 7 11.98 22.14 3.67
CA GLU A 7 12.03 21.49 4.99
C GLU A 7 10.88 20.49 5.20
N GLN A 8 9.69 20.81 4.67
CA GLN A 8 8.54 19.90 4.70
C GLN A 8 8.76 18.69 3.77
N LEU A 9 9.38 18.88 2.60
CA LEU A 9 9.74 17.79 1.70
C LEU A 9 10.79 16.87 2.31
N ASP A 10 11.79 17.42 2.99
CA ASP A 10 12.80 16.64 3.71
C ASP A 10 12.17 15.85 4.86
N SER A 11 11.28 16.48 5.62
CA SER A 11 10.54 15.81 6.70
C SER A 11 9.65 14.69 6.16
N LEU A 12 8.94 14.94 5.06
CA LEU A 12 8.12 13.94 4.37
C LEU A 12 8.98 12.79 3.85
N GLN A 13 10.16 13.08 3.31
CA GLN A 13 11.10 12.06 2.87
C GLN A 13 11.53 11.13 4.00
N VAL A 14 11.88 11.69 5.17
CA VAL A 14 12.26 10.90 6.36
C VAL A 14 11.06 10.05 6.80
N PHE A 15 9.89 10.67 6.92
CA PHE A 15 8.65 9.96 7.26
C PHE A 15 8.39 8.77 6.33
N LEU A 16 8.45 8.97 5.01
CA LEU A 16 8.21 7.89 4.04
C LEU A 16 9.23 6.77 4.18
N LYS A 17 10.51 7.08 4.42
CA LYS A 17 11.54 6.05 4.62
C LYS A 17 11.24 5.21 5.85
N ASP A 18 10.89 5.85 6.96
CA ASP A 18 10.56 5.15 8.19
C ASP A 18 9.25 4.35 8.05
N TRP A 19 8.23 4.92 7.43
CA TRP A 19 6.96 4.24 7.19
C TRP A 19 7.11 3.00 6.30
N LEU A 20 7.90 3.09 5.22
CA LEU A 20 8.21 1.93 4.37
C LEU A 20 8.97 0.84 5.14
N ARG A 21 9.95 1.23 5.97
CA ARG A 21 10.68 0.28 6.82
C ARG A 21 9.75 -0.44 7.79
N HIS A 22 8.84 0.26 8.45
CA HIS A 22 7.93 -0.33 9.43
C HIS A 22 6.85 -1.21 8.80
N SER A 23 6.38 -0.87 7.60
CA SER A 23 5.42 -1.67 6.84
C SER A 23 6.04 -2.83 6.05
N GLY A 24 7.37 -3.01 6.13
CA GLY A 24 8.06 -4.05 5.35
C GLY A 24 8.00 -3.83 3.83
N ARG A 25 7.77 -2.59 3.38
CA ARG A 25 7.60 -2.22 1.97
C ARG A 25 8.82 -1.50 1.40
N THR A 26 8.89 -1.45 0.08
CA THR A 26 9.99 -0.82 -0.67
C THR A 26 9.54 0.44 -1.41
N GLN A 27 10.49 1.24 -1.90
CA GLN A 27 10.20 2.37 -2.80
C GLN A 27 9.49 1.93 -4.09
N SER A 28 9.75 0.71 -4.57
CA SER A 28 9.07 0.15 -5.74
C SER A 28 7.57 -0.08 -5.45
N ASP A 29 7.24 -0.53 -4.24
CA ASP A 29 5.86 -0.70 -3.80
C ASP A 29 5.15 0.66 -3.70
N LEU A 30 5.82 1.65 -3.08
CA LEU A 30 5.29 3.00 -3.00
C LEU A 30 5.09 3.64 -4.38
N ARG A 31 6.06 3.48 -5.29
CA ARG A 31 5.91 3.93 -6.68
C ARG A 31 4.65 3.34 -7.30
N ARG A 32 4.44 2.02 -7.18
CA ARG A 32 3.27 1.34 -7.74
C ARG A 32 1.98 1.89 -7.13
N ALA A 33 1.94 2.07 -5.81
CA ALA A 33 0.79 2.58 -5.09
C ALA A 33 0.46 4.04 -5.44
N LEU A 34 1.48 4.89 -5.62
CA LEU A 34 1.32 6.28 -6.06
C LEU A 34 1.13 6.44 -7.57
N ARG A 35 1.42 5.39 -8.35
CA ARG A 35 1.53 5.44 -9.83
C ARG A 35 2.55 6.47 -10.31
N ALA A 36 3.63 6.64 -9.54
CA ALA A 36 4.70 7.57 -9.88
C ALA A 36 5.53 7.05 -11.07
N GLU A 37 6.09 7.97 -11.85
CA GLU A 37 6.87 7.65 -13.05
C GLU A 37 8.23 6.99 -12.73
N SER A 38 8.77 7.20 -11.51
CA SER A 38 10.06 6.67 -11.10
C SER A 38 10.05 6.17 -9.65
N ILE A 39 10.87 5.15 -9.37
CA ILE A 39 11.11 4.66 -8.00
C ILE A 39 11.97 5.63 -7.16
N LYS A 40 12.61 6.61 -7.80
CA LYS A 40 13.49 7.55 -7.11
C LYS A 40 12.64 8.44 -6.19
N MET A 41 13.13 8.63 -4.96
CA MET A 41 12.43 9.41 -3.94
C MET A 41 11.97 10.81 -4.39
N PRO A 42 12.74 11.60 -5.17
CA PRO A 42 12.25 12.87 -5.70
C PRO A 42 10.95 12.75 -6.50
N ALA A 43 10.80 11.72 -7.34
CA ALA A 43 9.58 11.52 -8.12
C ALA A 43 8.39 11.11 -7.25
N LEU A 44 8.63 10.35 -6.17
CA LEU A 44 7.59 10.01 -5.20
C LEU A 44 7.11 11.24 -4.44
N LEU A 45 8.03 12.12 -4.05
CA LEU A 45 7.73 13.39 -3.39
C LEU A 45 7.01 14.37 -4.33
N GLU A 46 7.41 14.43 -5.60
CA GLU A 46 6.73 15.23 -6.63
C GLU A 46 5.27 14.83 -6.77
N GLU A 47 4.96 13.53 -6.67
CA GLU A 47 3.56 13.09 -6.73
C GLU A 47 2.73 13.56 -5.54
N LEU A 48 3.27 13.43 -4.33
CA LEU A 48 2.61 13.91 -3.13
C LEU A 48 2.51 15.45 -3.12
N GLN A 49 3.50 16.14 -3.68
CA GLN A 49 3.50 17.57 -3.86
C GLN A 49 2.40 18.01 -4.84
N ARG A 50 2.22 17.29 -5.96
CA ARG A 50 1.16 17.56 -6.92
C ARG A 50 -0.21 17.39 -6.28
N LEU A 51 -0.42 16.30 -5.54
CA LEU A 51 -1.63 16.05 -4.78
C LEU A 51 -1.89 17.15 -3.74
N HIS A 52 -0.85 17.61 -3.04
CA HIS A 52 -0.95 18.74 -2.10
C HIS A 52 -1.38 20.04 -2.79
N VAL A 53 -0.84 20.33 -3.97
CA VAL A 53 -1.20 21.55 -4.73
C VAL A 53 -2.63 21.49 -5.23
N GLU A 54 -3.12 20.29 -5.57
CA GLU A 54 -4.47 20.09 -6.11
C GLU A 54 -5.56 20.06 -5.02
N ALA A 55 -5.30 19.35 -3.92
CA ALA A 55 -6.33 19.02 -2.93
C ALA A 55 -5.90 19.26 -1.46
N GLY A 56 -4.71 19.82 -1.25
CA GLY A 56 -4.18 20.15 0.07
C GLY A 56 -3.61 18.97 0.85
N LEU A 57 -3.15 19.25 2.06
CA LEU A 57 -2.44 18.28 2.91
C LEU A 57 -3.34 17.12 3.39
N GLY A 58 -4.64 17.38 3.59
CA GLY A 58 -5.60 16.34 3.95
C GLY A 58 -5.64 15.21 2.91
N ALA A 59 -5.65 15.56 1.62
CA ALA A 59 -5.64 14.57 0.54
C ALA A 59 -4.36 13.73 0.50
N VAL A 60 -3.21 14.33 0.84
CA VAL A 60 -1.94 13.58 0.97
C VAL A 60 -2.03 12.55 2.10
N ALA A 61 -2.55 12.95 3.26
CA ALA A 61 -2.72 12.05 4.40
C ALA A 61 -3.71 10.92 4.06
N GLU A 62 -4.88 11.25 3.51
CA GLU A 62 -5.88 10.27 3.06
C GLU A 62 -5.29 9.28 2.06
N ARG A 63 -4.48 9.77 1.11
CA ARG A 63 -3.82 8.91 0.12
C ARG A 63 -2.87 7.92 0.77
N LEU A 64 -2.04 8.36 1.71
CA LEU A 64 -1.09 7.49 2.41
C LEU A 64 -1.83 6.47 3.29
N CYS A 65 -2.88 6.87 4.00
CA CYS A 65 -3.73 5.95 4.78
C CYS A 65 -4.43 4.90 3.91
N ALA A 66 -4.91 5.29 2.72
CA ALA A 66 -5.53 4.36 1.78
C ALA A 66 -4.51 3.33 1.26
N ILE A 67 -3.28 3.75 0.97
CA ILE A 67 -2.19 2.85 0.58
C ILE A 67 -1.87 1.88 1.72
N GLU A 68 -1.77 2.37 2.95
CA GLU A 68 -1.52 1.52 4.12
C GLU A 68 -2.60 0.45 4.29
N THR A 69 -3.87 0.84 4.18
CA THR A 69 -5.01 -0.08 4.29
C THR A 69 -4.98 -1.14 3.18
N GLN A 70 -4.60 -0.75 1.96
CA GLN A 70 -4.41 -1.69 0.86
C GLN A 70 -3.32 -2.71 1.18
N TRP A 71 -2.15 -2.27 1.65
CA TRP A 71 -1.04 -3.16 1.99
C TRP A 71 -1.38 -4.13 3.11
N GLN A 72 -2.06 -3.66 4.16
CA GLN A 72 -2.53 -4.53 5.25
C GLN A 72 -3.55 -5.57 4.74
N SER A 73 -4.39 -5.21 3.77
CA SER A 73 -5.34 -6.14 3.17
C SER A 73 -4.66 -7.21 2.30
N GLU A 74 -3.57 -6.85 1.60
CA GLU A 74 -2.73 -7.80 0.85
C GLU A 74 -2.03 -8.82 1.78
N GLU A 75 -1.70 -8.41 3.01
CA GLU A 75 -1.10 -9.28 4.02
C GLU A 75 -2.13 -10.16 4.76
N ALA A 76 -3.36 -9.67 4.90
CA ALA A 76 -4.44 -10.41 5.55
C ALA A 76 -4.95 -11.60 4.72
N VAL A 77 -4.84 -11.51 3.40
CA VAL A 77 -5.11 -12.65 2.50
C VAL A 77 -3.82 -13.43 2.35
N ASP A 78 -3.50 -14.29 3.32
CA ASP A 78 -2.48 -15.32 3.10
C ASP A 78 -3.04 -16.30 2.04
N PRO A 79 -2.53 -16.27 0.79
CA PRO A 79 -3.09 -17.10 -0.27
C PRO A 79 -2.94 -18.58 0.04
N LEU A 80 -1.94 -18.96 0.85
CA LEU A 80 -1.74 -20.34 1.30
C LEU A 80 -2.79 -20.73 2.33
N ALA A 81 -3.11 -19.87 3.29
CA ALA A 81 -4.17 -20.13 4.26
C ALA A 81 -5.55 -20.20 3.59
N GLN A 82 -5.79 -19.36 2.57
CA GLN A 82 -7.04 -19.41 1.80
C GLN A 82 -7.12 -20.68 0.93
N LEU A 83 -6.02 -21.08 0.29
CA LEU A 83 -5.93 -22.37 -0.43
C LEU A 83 -6.17 -23.58 0.50
N ASP A 84 -5.69 -23.53 1.74
CA ASP A 84 -5.86 -24.61 2.72
C ASP A 84 -7.33 -24.78 3.11
N LEU A 85 -8.03 -23.66 3.36
CA LEU A 85 -9.48 -23.65 3.61
C LEU A 85 -10.29 -24.14 2.41
N ASP A 86 -9.92 -23.71 1.20
CA ASP A 86 -10.57 -24.14 -0.05
C ASP A 86 -10.36 -25.65 -0.30
N LEU A 87 -9.17 -26.19 0.03
CA LEU A 87 -8.86 -27.61 -0.09
C LEU A 87 -9.69 -28.46 0.89
N ASP A 88 -9.80 -28.04 2.14
CA ASP A 88 -10.60 -28.72 3.16
C ASP A 88 -12.09 -28.75 2.80
N ALA A 89 -12.61 -27.65 2.24
CA ALA A 89 -13.98 -27.59 1.74
C ALA A 89 -14.22 -28.62 0.62
N LEU A 90 -13.30 -28.68 -0.36
CA LEU A 90 -13.35 -29.63 -1.49
C LEU A 90 -13.25 -31.09 -1.03
N LEU A 91 -12.38 -31.38 -0.08
CA LEU A 91 -12.22 -32.74 0.48
C LEU A 91 -13.46 -33.21 1.23
N ASN A 92 -14.14 -32.30 1.94
CA ASN A 92 -15.41 -32.61 2.61
C ASN A 92 -16.52 -32.91 1.59
N GLU A 93 -16.62 -32.12 0.53
CA GLU A 93 -17.62 -32.33 -0.53
C GLU A 93 -17.44 -33.69 -1.24
N ILE A 94 -16.19 -34.09 -1.53
CA ILE A 94 -15.87 -35.42 -2.09
C ILE A 94 -16.24 -36.54 -1.11
N ARG A 95 -15.93 -36.37 0.18
CA ARG A 95 -16.26 -37.37 1.22
C ARG A 95 -17.76 -37.55 1.41
N GLU A 96 -18.55 -36.48 1.30
CA GLU A 96 -20.00 -36.53 1.40
C GLU A 96 -20.62 -37.15 0.15
N GLY A 97 -20.12 -36.84 -1.05
CA GLY A 97 -20.57 -37.44 -2.30
C GLY A 97 -20.31 -38.95 -2.44
N GLN A 98 -19.35 -39.50 -1.69
CA GLN A 98 -19.04 -40.94 -1.66
C GLN A 98 -19.95 -41.75 -0.72
N LYS A 99 -20.79 -41.10 0.11
CA LYS A 99 -21.68 -41.74 1.09
C LYS A 99 -23.14 -41.89 0.60
N SER A 100 -23.47 -41.44 -0.61
CA SER A 100 -24.75 -41.69 -1.31
C SER A 100 -24.65 -42.90 -2.23
#